data_AF-A0A0D0A4J5-F1
#
_entry.id   AF-A0A0D0A4J5-F1
#
_cell.length_a   1.000
_cell.length_b   1.000
_cell.length_c   1.000
_cell.angle_alpha   90.00
_cell.angle_beta   90.00
_cell.angle_gamma   90.00
#
_symmetry.space_group_name_H-M   'P 1'
#
loop_
_entity.id
_entity.type
_entity.pdbx_description
1 polymer ?
#
loop_
_entity_poly.entity_id
_entity_poly.type
_entity_poly.pdbx_seq_one_letter_code
_entity_poly.pdbx_strand_id
1 'polypeptide(L)'
;LLMWLKYRGLFLHEILRLEGRCNKAGAQCCSECDCPTPEYRCRDCLGSELYCSACILSAHVRHPLHQLEKWNGNYFEQISLKTMGLRIQLGHPTGQRCLTPRRAFNDDFVVVDSHGIHEVSLDFCDCATAESHFQQLLQISWFPSTTSDPKTAVTFRVLEQYHLLSFESKVSAYEFYHSLRRMHILQ
;
A
#
# COMPACT_ATOMS: atom_id res chain seq x y z
N LEU A 1 -23.68 23.75 12.96
CA LEU A 1 -22.43 23.01 13.23
C LEU A 1 -22.57 21.78 14.16
N LEU A 2 -23.70 21.55 14.86
CA LEU A 2 -23.89 20.38 15.74
C LEU A 2 -24.97 19.37 15.28
N MET A 3 -25.38 19.43 14.01
CA MET A 3 -26.44 18.56 13.48
C MET A 3 -26.14 17.06 13.61
N TRP A 4 -24.87 16.67 13.60
CA TRP A 4 -24.44 15.29 13.77
C TRP A 4 -24.73 14.73 15.18
N LEU A 5 -24.83 15.57 16.21
CA LEU A 5 -25.10 15.13 17.58
C LEU A 5 -26.44 14.39 17.70
N LYS A 6 -27.44 14.80 16.91
CA LYS A 6 -28.74 14.13 16.83
C LYS A 6 -28.62 12.69 16.29
N TYR A 7 -27.59 12.45 15.49
CA TYR A 7 -27.29 11.16 14.86
C TYR A 7 -26.05 10.49 15.44
N ARG A 8 -25.56 10.93 16.61
CA ARG A 8 -24.30 10.44 17.21
C ARG A 8 -24.23 8.90 17.29
N GLY A 9 -25.36 8.25 17.56
CA GLY A 9 -25.44 6.79 17.63
C GLY A 9 -25.26 6.13 16.26
N LEU A 10 -25.80 6.73 15.19
CA LEU A 10 -25.58 6.25 13.82
C LEU A 10 -24.14 6.45 13.38
N PHE A 11 -23.54 7.62 13.67
CA PHE A 11 -22.12 7.86 13.41
C PHE A 11 -21.23 6.86 14.14
N LEU A 12 -21.47 6.63 15.44
CA LEU A 12 -20.71 5.65 16.21
C LEU A 12 -20.86 4.24 15.63
N HIS A 13 -22.08 3.84 15.29
CA HIS A 13 -22.33 2.53 14.68
C HIS A 13 -21.61 2.37 13.33
N GLU A 14 -21.60 3.40 12.49
CA GLU A 14 -20.87 3.39 11.22
C GLU A 14 -19.35 3.33 11.43
N ILE A 15 -18.80 4.06 12.40
CA ILE A 15 -17.36 4.00 12.73
C ILE A 15 -16.99 2.58 13.22
N LEU A 16 -17.77 2.02 14.15
CA LEU A 16 -17.56 0.64 14.62
C LEU A 16 -17.74 -0.39 13.49
N ARG A 17 -18.62 -0.12 12.52
CA ARG A 17 -18.80 -0.97 11.34
C ARG A 17 -17.53 -1.01 10.48
N LEU A 18 -16.80 0.11 10.37
CA LEU A 18 -15.51 0.17 9.66
C LEU A 18 -14.42 -0.64 10.39
N GLU A 19 -14.48 -0.75 11.72
CA GLU A 19 -13.54 -1.56 12.51
C GLU A 19 -13.82 -3.07 12.38
N GLY A 20 -15.08 -3.46 12.21
CA GLY A 20 -15.51 -4.85 12.05
C GLY A 20 -15.56 -5.36 10.60
N ARG A 21 -16.16 -6.55 10.39
CA ARG A 21 -16.42 -7.14 9.05
C ARG A 21 -17.59 -6.47 8.31
N CYS A 22 -17.71 -5.15 8.46
CA CYS A 22 -18.64 -4.27 7.75
C CYS A 22 -20.14 -4.68 7.76
N ASN A 23 -20.64 -5.28 8.85
CA ASN A 23 -22.02 -5.79 9.01
C ASN A 23 -22.54 -6.75 7.93
N LYS A 24 -21.69 -7.20 7.00
CA LYS A 24 -22.02 -8.36 6.18
C LYS A 24 -21.64 -9.64 6.94
N ALA A 25 -22.22 -9.83 8.14
CA ALA A 25 -22.12 -11.10 8.87
C ALA A 25 -22.61 -12.30 8.02
N GLY A 26 -23.31 -12.04 6.91
CA GLY A 26 -23.68 -13.02 5.89
C GLY A 26 -22.96 -12.90 4.53
N ALA A 27 -22.05 -11.95 4.28
CA ALA A 27 -21.22 -12.00 3.06
C ALA A 27 -20.09 -12.99 3.28
N GLN A 28 -20.45 -14.24 3.11
CA GLN A 28 -19.51 -15.33 3.00
C GLN A 28 -18.78 -15.26 1.65
N CYS A 29 -19.16 -14.35 0.75
CA CYS A 29 -18.63 -14.28 -0.60
C CYS A 29 -17.76 -13.04 -0.83
N CYS A 30 -16.71 -13.19 -1.65
CA CYS A 30 -15.91 -12.07 -2.13
C CYS A 30 -16.74 -11.16 -3.05
N SER A 31 -16.61 -9.83 -2.89
CA SER A 31 -17.33 -8.85 -3.70
C SER A 31 -17.13 -8.96 -5.21
N GLU A 32 -15.99 -9.49 -5.67
CA GLU A 32 -15.66 -9.58 -7.11
C GLU A 32 -15.89 -10.97 -7.71
N CYS A 33 -15.73 -12.02 -6.91
CA CYS A 33 -15.57 -13.37 -7.44
C CYS A 33 -16.46 -14.43 -6.76
N ASP A 34 -17.44 -14.02 -5.96
CA ASP A 34 -18.39 -14.87 -5.23
C ASP A 34 -17.77 -16.03 -4.41
N CYS A 35 -16.45 -16.04 -4.22
CA CYS A 35 -15.72 -17.08 -3.51
C CYS A 35 -16.04 -17.06 -2.00
N PRO A 36 -16.21 -18.23 -1.36
CA PRO A 36 -16.72 -18.35 0.02
C PRO A 36 -15.72 -17.95 1.13
N THR A 37 -14.53 -17.44 0.79
CA THR A 37 -13.44 -17.16 1.74
C THR A 37 -12.90 -15.72 1.66
N PRO A 38 -13.73 -14.68 1.88
CA PRO A 38 -13.27 -13.30 1.90
C PRO A 38 -12.69 -12.96 3.29
N GLU A 39 -11.37 -12.96 3.39
CA GLU A 39 -10.62 -12.70 4.62
C GLU A 39 -9.83 -11.39 4.57
N TYR A 40 -9.61 -10.83 3.39
CA TYR A 40 -8.70 -9.71 3.18
C TYR A 40 -9.47 -8.41 2.93
N ARG A 41 -8.98 -7.29 3.46
CA ARG A 41 -9.46 -5.95 3.11
C ARG A 41 -8.28 -5.01 2.88
N CYS A 42 -8.54 -3.95 2.14
CA CYS A 42 -7.61 -2.84 1.99
C CYS A 42 -8.13 -1.64 2.77
N ARG A 43 -7.25 -0.90 3.45
CA ARG A 43 -7.63 0.34 4.16
C ARG A 43 -7.70 1.57 3.25
N ASP A 44 -6.83 1.61 2.23
CA ASP A 44 -6.70 2.78 1.36
C ASP A 44 -7.73 2.78 0.21
N CYS A 45 -8.27 1.61 -0.13
CA CYS A 45 -9.34 1.50 -1.13
C CYS A 45 -10.67 2.01 -0.58
N LEU A 46 -11.47 2.59 -1.46
CA LEU A 46 -12.80 3.06 -1.10
C LEU A 46 -13.72 1.86 -0.78
N GLY A 47 -14.18 1.79 0.46
CA GLY A 47 -15.12 0.78 0.93
C GLY A 47 -14.45 -0.32 1.78
N SER A 48 -15.16 -0.77 2.82
CA SER A 48 -14.66 -1.77 3.78
C SER A 48 -15.08 -3.19 3.42
N GLU A 49 -15.05 -3.52 2.13
CA GLU A 49 -15.45 -4.82 1.64
C GLU A 49 -14.33 -5.87 1.81
N LEU A 50 -14.73 -7.14 1.88
CA LEU A 50 -13.81 -8.25 2.03
C LEU A 50 -13.60 -8.96 0.68
N TYR A 51 -12.34 -9.28 0.41
CA TYR A 51 -11.85 -9.90 -0.80
C TYR A 51 -11.16 -11.22 -0.49
N CYS A 52 -11.13 -12.12 -1.46
CA CYS A 52 -10.26 -13.29 -1.40
C CYS A 52 -8.81 -12.89 -1.76
N SER A 53 -7.85 -13.79 -1.52
CA SER A 53 -6.43 -13.53 -1.80
C SER A 53 -6.16 -13.20 -3.28
N ALA A 54 -6.84 -13.85 -4.22
CA ALA A 54 -6.65 -13.61 -5.65
C ALA A 54 -7.21 -12.25 -6.08
N CYS A 55 -8.47 -11.96 -5.71
CA CYS A 55 -9.18 -10.75 -6.11
C CYS A 55 -8.53 -9.49 -5.48
N ILE A 56 -8.03 -9.59 -4.24
CA ILE A 56 -7.27 -8.48 -3.65
C ILE A 56 -5.92 -8.27 -4.35
N LEU A 57 -5.19 -9.33 -4.70
CA LEU A 57 -3.92 -9.19 -5.42
C LEU A 57 -4.12 -8.56 -6.80
N SER A 58 -5.15 -8.97 -7.55
CA SER A 58 -5.44 -8.40 -8.87
C SER A 58 -5.79 -6.91 -8.81
N ALA A 59 -6.57 -6.50 -7.80
CA ALA A 59 -6.93 -5.09 -7.60
C ALA A 59 -5.70 -4.23 -7.26
N HIS A 60 -4.74 -4.78 -6.51
CA HIS A 60 -3.59 -4.05 -5.99
C HIS A 60 -2.34 -4.11 -6.88
N VAL A 61 -2.37 -4.78 -8.05
CA VAL A 61 -1.26 -4.74 -9.02
C VAL A 61 -0.90 -3.30 -9.41
N ARG A 62 -1.90 -2.40 -9.51
CA ARG A 62 -1.71 -0.98 -9.83
C ARG A 62 -1.49 -0.09 -8.61
N HIS A 63 -1.74 -0.62 -7.42
CA HIS A 63 -1.65 0.09 -6.15
C HIS A 63 -0.84 -0.72 -5.13
N PRO A 64 0.46 -0.98 -5.41
CA PRO A 64 1.25 -1.91 -4.62
C PRO A 64 1.67 -1.38 -3.24
N LEU A 65 1.38 -0.11 -2.95
CA LEU A 65 1.73 0.59 -1.71
C LEU A 65 0.52 0.73 -0.77
N HIS A 66 -0.60 0.08 -1.07
CA HIS A 66 -1.73 0.10 -0.14
C HIS A 66 -1.51 -0.84 1.05
N GLN A 67 -2.11 -0.49 2.19
CA GLN A 67 -2.10 -1.29 3.41
C GLN A 67 -3.25 -2.30 3.40
N LEU A 68 -2.88 -3.58 3.52
CA LEU A 68 -3.83 -4.67 3.61
C LEU A 68 -3.95 -5.19 5.04
N GLU A 69 -5.12 -5.77 5.32
CA GLU A 69 -5.38 -6.48 6.54
C GLU A 69 -6.08 -7.81 6.27
N LYS A 70 -5.76 -8.81 7.09
CA LYS A 70 -6.38 -10.12 7.08
C LYS A 70 -7.18 -10.31 8.36
N TRP A 71 -8.40 -10.81 8.23
CA TRP A 71 -9.19 -11.26 9.37
C TRP A 71 -8.64 -12.57 9.93
N ASN A 72 -8.20 -12.58 11.19
CA ASN A 72 -7.69 -13.79 11.86
C ASN A 72 -8.74 -14.56 12.68
N GLY A 73 -9.99 -14.08 12.68
CA GLY A 73 -11.08 -14.62 13.51
C GLY A 73 -11.53 -13.65 14.60
N ASN A 74 -10.60 -12.87 15.16
CA ASN A 74 -10.85 -11.95 16.27
C ASN A 74 -10.69 -10.49 15.85
N TYR A 75 -9.62 -10.16 15.13
CA TYR A 75 -9.30 -8.82 14.68
C TYR A 75 -8.65 -8.84 13.29
N PHE A 76 -8.50 -7.65 12.71
CA PHE A 76 -7.77 -7.46 11.47
C PHE A 76 -6.28 -7.31 11.77
N GLU A 77 -5.50 -8.27 11.32
CA GLU A 77 -4.05 -8.23 11.40
C GLU A 77 -3.48 -7.66 10.10
N GLN A 78 -2.51 -6.77 10.21
CA GLN A 78 -1.90 -6.18 9.05
C GLN A 78 -1.07 -7.21 8.27
N ILE A 79 -1.20 -7.17 6.95
CA ILE A 79 -0.44 -8.03 6.04
C ILE A 79 0.14 -7.17 4.92
N SER A 80 1.35 -7.48 4.48
CA SER A 80 1.95 -6.79 3.33
C SER A 80 1.62 -7.52 2.03
N LEU A 81 1.50 -6.77 0.94
CA LEU A 81 1.37 -7.34 -0.39
C LEU A 81 2.56 -8.24 -0.76
N LYS A 82 3.75 -7.93 -0.23
CA LYS A 82 4.95 -8.75 -0.34
C LYS A 82 4.74 -10.16 0.24
N THR A 83 4.21 -10.30 1.46
CA THR A 83 4.00 -11.63 2.05
C THR A 83 2.91 -12.43 1.33
N MET A 84 1.97 -11.75 0.68
CA MET A 84 0.98 -12.38 -0.21
C MET A 84 1.56 -12.77 -1.59
N GLY A 85 2.81 -12.41 -1.88
CA GLY A 85 3.50 -12.77 -3.12
C GLY A 85 3.36 -11.77 -4.26
N LEU A 86 2.86 -10.55 -4.01
CA LEU A 86 2.86 -9.49 -5.03
C LEU A 86 4.30 -9.07 -5.32
N ARG A 87 4.69 -9.12 -6.59
CA ARG A 87 5.97 -8.59 -7.07
C ARG A 87 5.73 -7.48 -8.09
N ILE A 88 6.49 -6.41 -7.95
CA ILE A 88 6.40 -5.21 -8.79
C ILE A 88 7.46 -5.31 -9.88
N GLN A 89 7.03 -5.46 -11.12
CA GLN A 89 7.93 -5.47 -12.28
C GLN A 89 8.16 -4.03 -12.77
N LEU A 90 9.42 -3.61 -12.84
CA LEU A 90 9.82 -2.33 -13.42
C LEU A 90 10.27 -2.48 -14.87
N GLY A 91 10.38 -1.34 -15.57
CA GLY A 91 10.95 -1.23 -16.92
C GLY A 91 10.06 -1.74 -18.05
N HIS A 92 8.84 -2.19 -17.76
CA HIS A 92 7.84 -2.61 -18.73
C HIS A 92 6.47 -2.00 -18.42
N PRO A 93 5.59 -1.81 -19.43
CA PRO A 93 4.20 -1.42 -19.19
C PRO A 93 3.46 -2.39 -18.28
N THR A 94 2.48 -1.88 -17.54
CA THR A 94 1.65 -2.67 -16.62
C THR A 94 1.05 -3.90 -17.31
N GLY A 95 1.33 -5.09 -16.78
CA GLY A 95 0.82 -6.36 -17.28
C GLY A 95 1.74 -7.11 -18.25
N GLN A 96 2.83 -6.48 -18.74
CA GLN A 96 3.88 -7.20 -19.46
C GLN A 96 4.85 -7.87 -18.49
N ARG A 97 5.26 -9.10 -18.81
CA ARG A 97 6.28 -9.83 -18.06
C ARG A 97 7.64 -9.61 -18.71
N CYS A 98 8.65 -9.32 -17.89
CA CYS A 98 10.03 -9.28 -18.34
C CYS A 98 10.54 -10.71 -18.57
N LEU A 99 11.31 -10.93 -19.64
CA LEU A 99 11.98 -12.22 -19.90
C LEU A 99 13.24 -12.40 -19.05
N THR A 100 13.85 -11.29 -18.64
CA THR A 100 15.08 -11.24 -17.85
C THR A 100 14.90 -10.29 -16.66
N PRO A 101 14.03 -10.64 -15.69
CA PRO A 101 13.88 -9.84 -14.48
C PRO A 101 15.06 -10.05 -13.53
N ARG A 102 15.56 -8.96 -12.96
CA ARG A 102 16.55 -8.99 -11.87
C ARG A 102 15.90 -8.55 -10.58
N ARG A 103 15.87 -9.45 -9.60
CA ARG A 103 15.32 -9.16 -8.27
C ARG A 103 16.15 -8.08 -7.58
N ALA A 104 15.47 -7.23 -6.82
CA ALA A 104 16.15 -6.36 -5.86
C ALA A 104 17.05 -7.18 -4.93
N PHE A 105 18.18 -6.59 -4.53
CA PHE A 105 19.14 -7.24 -3.64
C PHE A 105 18.42 -7.75 -2.38
N ASN A 106 18.62 -9.02 -2.02
CA ASN A 106 18.06 -9.63 -0.81
C ASN A 106 16.52 -9.57 -0.65
N ASP A 107 15.79 -9.16 -1.70
CA ASP A 107 14.33 -8.92 -1.71
C ASP A 107 13.84 -7.98 -0.59
N ASP A 108 14.70 -7.13 -0.02
CA ASP A 108 14.44 -6.29 1.16
C ASP A 108 14.18 -4.81 0.81
N PHE A 109 13.58 -4.56 -0.36
CA PHE A 109 13.37 -3.20 -0.85
C PHE A 109 12.28 -2.46 -0.07
N VAL A 110 12.58 -1.22 0.35
CA VAL A 110 11.69 -0.40 1.16
C VAL A 110 11.22 0.84 0.38
N VAL A 111 9.92 1.11 0.41
CA VAL A 111 9.32 2.31 -0.19
C VAL A 111 8.65 3.15 0.89
N VAL A 112 9.00 4.43 0.94
CA VAL A 112 8.31 5.40 1.80
C VAL A 112 7.22 6.09 0.99
N ASP A 113 5.97 5.92 1.42
CA ASP A 113 4.77 6.49 0.81
C ASP A 113 3.94 7.29 1.83
N SER A 114 2.95 8.05 1.35
CA SER A 114 2.08 8.86 2.20
C SER A 114 1.26 8.03 3.17
N HIS A 115 1.01 6.75 2.85
CA HIS A 115 0.29 5.85 3.74
C HIS A 115 1.20 5.16 4.76
N GLY A 116 2.53 5.21 4.58
CA GLY A 116 3.48 4.58 5.50
C GLY A 116 4.75 4.10 4.83
N ILE A 117 5.43 3.18 5.51
CA ILE A 117 6.68 2.58 5.04
C ILE A 117 6.37 1.14 4.66
N HIS A 118 6.65 0.78 3.40
CA HIS A 118 6.26 -0.50 2.83
C HIS A 118 7.49 -1.30 2.44
N GLU A 119 7.54 -2.55 2.88
CA GLU A 119 8.50 -3.53 2.35
C GLU A 119 7.88 -4.22 1.14
N VAL A 120 8.55 -4.15 -0.01
CA VAL A 120 8.02 -4.62 -1.29
C VAL A 120 9.00 -5.56 -1.99
N SER A 121 8.46 -6.53 -2.70
CA SER A 121 9.25 -7.35 -3.64
C SER A 121 9.27 -6.67 -5.00
N LEU A 122 10.47 -6.37 -5.49
CA LEU A 122 10.67 -5.59 -6.70
C LEU A 122 11.60 -6.31 -7.68
N ASP A 123 11.22 -6.28 -8.96
CA ASP A 123 11.94 -6.89 -10.06
C ASP A 123 12.31 -5.79 -11.08
N PHE A 124 13.60 -5.50 -11.19
CA PHE A 124 14.16 -4.63 -12.22
C PHE A 124 14.16 -5.35 -13.58
N CYS A 125 14.10 -4.59 -14.66
CA CYS A 125 14.30 -5.10 -16.01
C CYS A 125 15.78 -5.10 -16.37
N ASP A 126 16.31 -6.25 -16.82
CA ASP A 126 17.68 -6.39 -17.36
C ASP A 126 17.64 -6.77 -18.87
N CYS A 127 16.58 -6.41 -19.59
CA CYS A 127 16.54 -6.58 -21.05
C CYS A 127 17.67 -5.80 -21.73
N ALA A 128 18.06 -6.18 -22.95
CA ALA A 128 19.14 -5.49 -23.69
C ALA A 128 18.86 -3.98 -23.94
N THR A 129 17.58 -3.59 -23.97
CA THR A 129 17.12 -2.21 -24.11
C THR A 129 16.76 -1.56 -22.77
N ALA A 130 17.04 -2.22 -21.65
CA ALA A 130 16.65 -1.73 -20.34
C ALA A 130 17.49 -0.51 -19.93
N GLU A 131 16.81 0.45 -19.32
CA GLU A 131 17.47 1.58 -18.68
C GLU A 131 18.08 1.17 -17.34
N SER A 132 18.89 2.04 -16.74
CA SER A 132 19.46 1.78 -15.42
C SER A 132 18.39 1.66 -14.32
N HIS A 133 18.70 0.95 -13.24
CA HIS A 133 17.75 0.71 -12.13
C HIS A 133 17.15 2.00 -11.54
N PHE A 134 17.95 3.07 -11.41
CA PHE A 134 17.47 4.34 -10.87
C PHE A 134 16.50 5.03 -11.84
N GLN A 135 16.72 4.94 -13.15
CA GLN A 135 15.79 5.48 -14.15
C GLN A 135 14.47 4.72 -14.13
N GLN A 136 14.51 3.39 -14.03
CA GLN A 136 13.30 2.56 -13.92
C GLN A 136 12.43 2.94 -12.70
N LEU A 137 13.06 3.29 -11.56
CA LEU A 137 12.35 3.82 -10.39
C LEU A 137 11.76 5.21 -10.66
N LEU A 138 12.52 6.11 -11.27
CA LEU A 138 12.05 7.45 -11.60
C LEU A 138 10.87 7.43 -12.59
N GLN A 139 10.87 6.49 -13.54
CA GLN A 139 9.77 6.29 -14.50
C GLN A 139 8.44 5.93 -13.83
N ILE A 140 8.48 5.27 -12.67
CA ILE A 140 7.27 4.99 -11.87
C ILE A 140 7.06 6.02 -10.74
N SER A 141 7.72 7.17 -10.84
CA SER A 141 7.64 8.26 -9.87
C SER A 141 8.14 7.89 -8.47
N TRP A 142 9.14 7.02 -8.39
CA TRP A 142 9.84 6.69 -7.15
C TRP A 142 11.25 7.26 -7.19
N PHE A 143 11.57 8.12 -6.22
CA PHE A 143 12.88 8.72 -6.09
C PHE A 143 13.80 7.78 -5.30
N PRO A 144 14.87 7.26 -5.91
CA PRO A 144 15.79 6.35 -5.23
C PRO A 144 16.67 7.10 -4.21
N SER A 145 16.98 6.46 -3.09
CA SER A 145 17.92 7.03 -2.10
C SER A 145 19.38 6.96 -2.55
N THR A 146 19.73 6.01 -3.42
CA THR A 146 21.06 5.85 -4.02
C THR A 146 20.95 5.56 -5.51
N THR A 147 21.94 5.99 -6.30
CA THR A 147 21.99 5.72 -7.74
C THR A 147 22.55 4.34 -8.07
N SER A 148 23.50 3.86 -7.26
CA SER A 148 24.03 2.50 -7.31
C SER A 148 23.27 1.58 -6.35
N ASP A 149 22.71 0.49 -6.87
CA ASP A 149 22.00 -0.56 -6.12
C ASP A 149 21.01 0.01 -5.07
N PRO A 150 19.93 0.66 -5.52
CA PRO A 150 18.95 1.24 -4.61
C PRO A 150 18.29 0.14 -3.77
N LYS A 151 18.26 0.36 -2.45
CA LYS A 151 17.50 -0.46 -1.49
C LYS A 151 16.27 0.25 -0.95
N THR A 152 16.23 1.56 -1.10
CA THR A 152 15.15 2.39 -0.59
C THR A 152 14.76 3.41 -1.65
N ALA A 153 13.46 3.63 -1.78
CA ALA A 153 12.90 4.71 -2.58
C ALA A 153 11.81 5.46 -1.81
N VAL A 154 11.59 6.70 -2.21
CA VAL A 154 10.54 7.57 -1.66
C VAL A 154 9.65 7.99 -2.81
N THR A 155 8.33 7.93 -2.65
CA THR A 155 7.43 8.39 -3.73
C THR A 155 7.54 9.91 -3.89
N PHE A 156 7.45 10.44 -5.13
CA PHE A 156 7.46 11.90 -5.34
C PHE A 156 6.36 12.61 -4.54
N ARG A 157 5.19 11.98 -4.38
CA ARG A 157 4.09 12.47 -3.55
C ARG A 157 4.52 12.78 -2.12
N VAL A 158 5.30 11.91 -1.49
CA VAL A 158 5.83 12.14 -0.13
C VAL A 158 6.83 13.28 -0.11
N LEU A 159 7.69 13.39 -1.13
CA LEU A 159 8.65 14.48 -1.23
C LEU A 159 7.94 15.84 -1.37
N GLU A 160 6.89 15.92 -2.19
CA GLU A 160 6.05 17.10 -2.33
C GLU A 160 5.34 17.46 -1.03
N GLN A 161 4.74 16.46 -0.35
CA GLN A 161 4.09 16.66 0.94
C GLN A 161 5.07 17.17 2.00
N TYR A 162 6.27 16.60 2.07
CA TYR A 162 7.32 17.06 2.97
C TYR A 162 7.75 18.49 2.65
N HIS A 163 7.92 18.82 1.36
CA HIS A 163 8.30 20.15 0.93
C HIS A 163 7.28 21.19 1.43
N LEU A 164 5.98 20.96 1.19
CA LEU A 164 4.91 21.83 1.66
C LEU A 164 4.91 21.99 3.19
N LEU A 165 4.95 20.89 3.94
CA LEU A 165 4.94 20.92 5.41
C LEU A 165 6.20 21.59 5.99
N SER A 166 7.35 21.39 5.36
CA SER A 166 8.60 22.03 5.77
C SER A 166 8.51 23.56 5.64
N PHE A 167 7.80 24.09 4.63
CA PHE A 167 7.60 25.54 4.47
C PHE A 167 6.51 26.10 5.39
N GLU A 168 5.36 25.42 5.49
CA GLU A 168 4.21 25.94 6.24
C GLU A 168 4.37 25.81 7.75
N SER A 169 4.97 24.71 8.20
CA SER A 169 4.95 24.31 9.62
C SER A 169 6.33 24.07 10.23
N LYS A 170 7.41 24.26 9.45
CA LYS A 170 8.82 24.03 9.86
C LYS A 170 9.07 22.64 10.46
N VAL A 171 8.26 21.66 10.06
CA VAL A 171 8.42 20.27 10.49
C VAL A 171 9.75 19.75 9.97
N SER A 172 10.53 19.15 10.86
CA SER A 172 11.79 18.54 10.47
C SER A 172 11.56 17.23 9.70
N ALA A 173 12.50 16.85 8.83
CA ALA A 173 12.47 15.56 8.14
C ALA A 173 12.29 14.37 9.11
N TYR A 174 12.90 14.45 10.29
CA TYR A 174 12.81 13.42 11.32
C TYR A 174 11.39 13.28 11.87
N GLU A 175 10.74 14.39 12.22
CA GLU A 175 9.36 14.37 12.73
C GLU A 175 8.38 13.88 11.67
N PHE A 176 8.56 14.31 10.41
CA PHE A 176 7.75 13.85 9.30
C PHE A 176 7.90 12.34 9.08
N TYR A 177 9.14 11.84 9.01
CA TYR A 177 9.40 10.40 8.91
C TYR A 177 8.81 9.61 10.09
N HIS A 178 8.96 10.13 11.31
CA HIS A 178 8.40 9.49 12.49
C HIS A 178 6.86 9.48 12.47
N SER A 179 6.23 10.50 11.88
CA SER A 179 4.78 10.52 11.68
C SER A 179 4.33 9.43 10.69
N LEU A 180 5.03 9.27 9.55
CA LEU A 180 4.76 8.21 8.57
C LEU A 180 4.93 6.81 9.18
N ARG A 181 6.00 6.61 9.97
CA ARG A 181 6.21 5.35 10.70
C ARG A 181 5.10 5.06 11.70
N ARG A 182 4.52 6.08 12.35
CA ARG A 182 3.42 5.90 13.30
C ARG A 182 2.07 5.70 12.62
N MET A 183 1.88 6.17 11.39
CA MET A 183 0.67 5.84 10.61
C MET A 183 0.51 4.33 10.41
N HIS A 184 1.60 3.57 10.50
CA HIS A 184 1.60 2.10 10.51
C HIS A 184 1.15 1.48 11.85
N ILE A 185 1.24 2.21 12.98
CA ILE A 185 1.07 1.68 14.36
C ILE A 185 -0.17 2.25 15.06
N LEU A 186 -0.72 3.37 14.61
CA LEU A 186 -1.89 3.99 15.23
C LEU A 186 -3.18 3.31 14.77
N GLN A 187 -3.37 2.06 15.22
CA GLN A 187 -4.67 1.43 15.52
C GLN A 187 -4.48 0.11 16.26
#